data_AF-A0A6I8LTG8-F1
#
_entry.id   AF-A0A6I8LTG8-F1
#
_cell.length_a   1.000
_cell.length_b   1.000
_cell.length_c   1.000
_cell.angle_alpha   90.00
_cell.angle_beta   90.00
_cell.angle_gamma   90.00
#
_symmetry.space_group_name_H-M   'P 1'
#
loop_
_entity.id
_entity.type
_entity.pdbx_description
1 polymer ?
#
loop_
_entity_poly.entity_id
_entity_poly.type
_entity_poly.pdbx_seq_one_letter_code
_entity_poly.pdbx_strand_id
1 'polypeptide(L)'
;MSYQGFDPDEVDRAAHLLGQSREHVQQEANRVRSSLRNINRFHGSAADKARAAADQVAKRLDQDARELEQLAQALKTLAAQARLLNR
;
A
#
# COMPACT_ATOMS: atom_id res chain seq x y z
N MET A 1 37.57 -4.68 -3.83
CA MET A 1 36.39 -4.38 -3.01
C MET A 1 35.18 -4.81 -3.80
N SER A 2 34.62 -5.98 -3.48
CA SER A 2 33.39 -6.46 -4.12
C SER A 2 32.25 -5.63 -3.58
N TYR A 3 31.52 -4.90 -4.43
CA TYR A 3 30.27 -4.23 -4.04
C TYR A 3 29.24 -5.30 -3.66
N GLN A 4 29.28 -5.76 -2.40
CA GLN A 4 28.16 -6.42 -1.75
C GLN A 4 27.17 -5.31 -1.39
N GLY A 5 26.09 -5.16 -2.16
CA GLY A 5 25.08 -4.19 -1.76
C GLY A 5 23.94 -3.97 -2.72
N PHE A 6 24.01 -4.48 -3.96
CA PHE A 6 22.92 -4.30 -4.90
C PHE A 6 22.70 -5.54 -5.76
N ASP A 7 21.81 -6.41 -5.31
CA ASP A 7 21.26 -7.49 -6.13
C ASP A 7 19.91 -7.03 -6.72
N PRO A 8 19.84 -6.78 -8.05
CA PRO A 8 18.59 -6.40 -8.71
C PRO A 8 17.45 -7.39 -8.47
N ASP A 9 17.76 -8.67 -8.21
CA ASP A 9 16.75 -9.71 -7.96
C ASP A 9 16.23 -9.64 -6.51
N GLU A 10 17.01 -9.13 -5.55
CA GLU A 10 16.50 -8.79 -4.22
C GLU A 10 15.58 -7.56 -4.28
N VAL A 11 15.94 -6.56 -5.09
CA VAL A 11 15.13 -5.35 -5.28
C VAL A 11 13.81 -5.65 -5.99
N ASP A 12 13.82 -6.50 -7.01
CA ASP A 12 12.58 -6.96 -7.65
C ASP A 12 11.69 -7.79 -6.70
N ARG A 13 12.30 -8.62 -5.85
CA ARG A 13 11.56 -9.33 -4.79
C ARG A 13 10.93 -8.35 -3.81
N ALA A 14 11.65 -7.32 -3.37
CA ALA A 14 11.11 -6.28 -2.50
C ALA A 14 9.94 -5.53 -3.18
N ALA A 15 10.07 -5.18 -4.46
CA ALA A 15 8.98 -4.56 -5.21
C ALA A 15 7.75 -5.47 -5.34
N HIS A 16 7.95 -6.78 -5.50
CA HIS A 16 6.86 -7.75 -5.53
C HIS A 16 6.14 -7.85 -4.17
N LEU A 17 6.89 -7.90 -3.07
CA LEU A 17 6.33 -7.91 -1.71
C LEU A 17 5.55 -6.63 -1.40
N LEU A 18 6.04 -5.48 -1.83
CA LEU A 18 5.30 -4.21 -1.71
C LEU A 18 3.98 -4.24 -2.50
N GLY A 19 3.98 -4.84 -3.69
CA GLY A 19 2.76 -5.06 -4.47
C GLY A 19 1.73 -5.92 -3.74
N GLN A 20 2.17 -7.01 -3.11
CA GLN A 20 1.31 -7.86 -2.27
C GLN A 20 0.79 -7.09 -1.05
N SER A 21 1.64 -6.31 -0.39
CA SER A 21 1.24 -5.46 0.74
C SER A 21 0.19 -4.43 0.33
N ARG A 22 0.34 -3.82 -0.85
CA ARG A 22 -0.66 -2.89 -1.42
C ARG A 22 -2.01 -3.57 -1.59
N GLU A 23 -2.03 -4.77 -2.17
CA GLU A 23 -3.28 -5.53 -2.34
C GLU A 23 -3.95 -5.83 -1.00
N HIS A 24 -3.16 -6.21 0.02
CA HIS A 24 -3.68 -6.44 1.37
C HIS A 24 -4.27 -5.16 1.99
N VAL A 25 -3.57 -4.03 1.89
CA VAL A 25 -4.06 -2.72 2.35
C VAL A 25 -5.36 -2.33 1.63
N GLN A 26 -5.44 -2.57 0.32
CA GLN A 26 -6.65 -2.31 -0.47
C GLN A 26 -7.84 -3.17 -0.02
N GLN A 27 -7.60 -4.44 0.31
CA GLN A 27 -8.62 -5.34 0.84
C GLN A 27 -9.12 -4.88 2.21
N GLU A 28 -8.22 -4.46 3.10
CA GLU A 28 -8.57 -3.89 4.40
C GLU A 28 -9.39 -2.60 4.26
N ALA A 29 -9.01 -1.69 3.35
CA ALA A 29 -9.79 -0.49 3.06
C ALA A 29 -11.22 -0.84 2.60
N ASN A 30 -11.38 -1.87 1.77
CA ASN A 30 -12.69 -2.35 1.33
C ASN A 30 -13.49 -3.01 2.45
N ARG A 31 -12.84 -3.72 3.38
CA ARG A 31 -13.47 -4.27 4.58
C ARG A 31 -13.98 -3.15 5.49
N VAL A 32 -13.16 -2.13 5.75
CA VAL A 32 -13.57 -0.94 6.54
C VAL A 32 -14.79 -0.26 5.91
N ARG A 33 -14.78 -0.02 4.59
CA ARG A 33 -15.93 0.55 3.86
C ARG A 33 -17.18 -0.33 3.93
N SER A 34 -17.02 -1.65 3.92
CA SER A 34 -18.14 -2.58 4.03
C SER A 34 -18.73 -2.59 5.43
N SER A 35 -17.88 -2.55 6.47
CA SER A 35 -18.29 -2.39 7.86
C SER A 35 -19.03 -1.06 8.09
N LEU A 36 -18.57 0.02 7.44
CA LEU A 36 -19.25 1.32 7.45
C LEU A 36 -20.67 1.27 6.89
N ARG A 37 -20.90 0.53 5.79
CA ARG A 37 -22.27 0.34 5.25
C ARG A 37 -23.18 -0.37 6.23
N ASN A 38 -22.65 -1.23 7.09
CA ASN A 38 -23.44 -1.87 8.15
C ASN A 38 -23.75 -0.90 9.28
N ILE A 39 -22.82 0.00 9.61
CA ILE A 39 -23.05 1.08 10.58
C ILE A 39 -24.10 2.08 10.08
N ASN A 40 -24.26 2.23 8.75
CA ASN A 40 -25.28 3.12 8.17
C ASN A 40 -26.73 2.82 8.57
N ARG A 41 -27.00 1.64 9.14
CA ARG A 41 -28.33 1.28 9.65
C ARG A 41 -28.64 1.89 11.02
N PHE A 42 -27.64 2.44 11.71
CA PHE A 42 -27.79 3.08 13.00
C PHE A 42 -27.83 4.61 12.83
N HIS A 43 -28.79 5.26 13.50
CA HIS A 43 -28.96 6.71 13.47
C HIS A 43 -28.48 7.33 14.79
N GLY A 44 -27.85 8.51 14.71
CA GLY A 44 -27.45 9.31 15.88
C GLY A 44 -26.02 9.85 15.80
N SER A 45 -25.71 10.84 16.65
CA SER A 45 -24.42 11.55 16.64
C SER A 45 -23.18 10.66 16.86
N ALA A 46 -23.35 9.53 17.56
CA ALA A 46 -22.29 8.53 17.73
C ALA A 46 -22.01 7.76 16.43
N ALA A 47 -23.05 7.43 15.66
CA ALA A 47 -22.90 6.76 14.37
C ALA A 47 -22.25 7.69 13.34
N ASP A 48 -22.58 8.98 13.35
CA ASP A 48 -21.95 9.97 12.47
C ASP A 48 -20.46 10.18 12.79
N LYS A 49 -20.09 10.19 14.08
CA LYS A 49 -18.67 10.22 14.49
C LYS A 49 -17.92 8.96 14.06
N ALA A 50 -18.53 7.78 14.24
CA ALA A 50 -17.95 6.52 13.81
C ALA A 50 -17.75 6.47 12.28
N ARG A 51 -18.71 7.00 11.51
CA ARG A 51 -18.58 7.18 10.06
C ARG A 51 -17.41 8.06 9.69
N ALA A 52 -17.33 9.25 10.26
CA ALA A 52 -16.27 10.20 9.95
C ALA A 52 -14.88 9.61 10.27
N ALA A 53 -14.74 8.92 11.41
CA ALA A 53 -13.50 8.26 11.79
C ALA A 53 -13.11 7.14 10.82
N ALA A 54 -14.06 6.28 10.45
CA ALA A 54 -13.76 5.17 9.54
C ALA A 54 -13.57 5.64 8.08
N ASP A 55 -14.22 6.72 7.64
CA ASP A 55 -13.93 7.37 6.35
C ASP A 55 -12.50 7.94 6.33
N GLN A 56 -12.04 8.53 7.43
CA GLN A 56 -10.65 8.97 7.56
C GLN A 56 -9.67 7.80 7.50
N VAL A 57 -9.98 6.67 8.16
CA VAL A 57 -9.17 5.45 8.09
C VAL A 57 -9.13 4.92 6.66
N ALA A 58 -10.27 4.83 5.97
CA ALA A 58 -10.32 4.37 4.59
C ALA A 58 -9.48 5.25 3.65
N LYS A 59 -9.56 6.59 3.79
CA LYS A 59 -8.72 7.52 3.03
C LYS A 59 -7.24 7.34 3.33
N ARG A 60 -6.88 7.08 4.58
CA ARG A 60 -5.48 6.85 4.96
C ARG A 60 -4.96 5.56 4.34
N LEU A 61 -5.73 4.48 4.38
CA LEU A 61 -5.37 3.22 3.73
C LEU A 61 -5.23 3.36 2.22
N ASP A 62 -6.09 4.13 1.54
CA ASP A 62 -5.92 4.43 0.12
C ASP A 62 -4.62 5.19 -0.15
N GLN A 63 -4.23 6.11 0.74
CA GLN A 63 -2.99 6.85 0.63
C GLN A 63 -1.78 5.94 0.84
N ASP A 64 -1.79 5.12 1.88
CA ASP A 64 -0.72 4.15 2.16
C ASP A 64 -0.55 3.18 0.96
N ALA A 65 -1.65 2.73 0.34
CA ALA A 65 -1.61 1.90 -0.87
C ALA A 65 -0.93 2.62 -2.06
N ARG A 66 -1.19 3.92 -2.25
CA ARG A 66 -0.52 4.71 -3.30
C ARG A 66 0.96 4.89 -3.03
N GLU A 67 1.34 5.11 -1.78
CA GLU A 67 2.74 5.24 -1.37
C GLU A 67 3.51 3.92 -1.58
N LEU A 68 2.90 2.78 -1.25
CA LEU A 68 3.45 1.46 -1.53
C LEU A 68 3.65 1.21 -3.04
N GLU A 69 2.70 1.62 -3.88
CA GLU A 69 2.83 1.53 -5.34
C GLU A 69 4.00 2.37 -5.86
N GLN A 70 4.14 3.61 -5.38
CA GLN A 70 5.24 4.50 -5.77
C GLN A 70 6.60 3.92 -5.37
N LEU A 71 6.71 3.37 -4.15
CA LEU A 71 7.93 2.70 -3.69
C LEU A 71 8.24 1.47 -4.53
N ALA A 72 7.25 0.63 -4.83
CA ALA A 72 7.45 -0.55 -5.68
C ALA A 72 7.94 -0.16 -7.08
N GLN A 73 7.39 0.91 -7.66
CA GLN A 73 7.81 1.41 -8.96
C GLN A 73 9.22 2.01 -8.94
N ALA A 74 9.58 2.72 -7.87
CA ALA A 74 10.92 3.25 -7.66
C ALA A 74 11.96 2.12 -7.55
N LEU A 75 11.66 1.06 -6.81
CA LEU A 75 12.52 -0.12 -6.68
C LEU A 75 12.70 -0.84 -8.03
N LYS A 76 11.63 -1.08 -8.79
CA LYS A 76 11.73 -1.66 -10.15
C LYS A 76 12.62 -0.82 -11.06
N THR A 77 12.47 0.50 -11.00
CA THR A 77 13.27 1.43 -11.80
C THR A 77 14.74 1.37 -11.40
N LEU A 78 15.02 1.28 -10.10
CA LEU A 78 16.38 1.13 -9.58
C LEU A 78 17.00 -0.21 -9.99
N ALA A 79 16.26 -1.32 -9.89
CA ALA A 79 16.70 -2.63 -10.34
C ALA A 79 17.01 -2.64 -11.84
N ALA A 80 16.16 -2.01 -12.66
CA ALA A 80 16.39 -1.88 -14.10
C ALA A 80 17.66 -1.06 -14.41
N GLN A 81 17.87 0.06 -13.73
CA GLN A 81 19.08 0.88 -13.90
C GLN A 81 20.35 0.13 -13.49
N ALA A 82 20.31 -0.57 -12.36
CA ALA A 82 21.46 -1.35 -11.90
C ALA A 82 21.80 -2.50 -12.85
N ARG A 83 20.81 -3.16 -13.45
CA ARG A 83 21.04 -4.17 -14.50
C ARG A 83 21.68 -3.58 -15.76
N LEU A 84 21.35 -2.34 -16.11
CA LEU A 84 21.97 -1.65 -17.24
C LEU A 84 23.41 -1.24 -16.95
N LEU A 85 23.72 -0.84 -15.71
CA LEU A 85 25.07 -0.45 -15.29
C LEU A 85 26.01 -1.65 -15.07
N ASN A 86 25.47 -2.83 -14.75
CA ASN A 86 26.23 -4.08 -14.60
C ASN A 86 26.41 -4.86 -15.92
N ARG A 87 25.94 -4.32 -17.06
CA ARG A 87 26.20 -4.85 -18.41
C ARG A 87 27.38 -4.13 -19.05
#